data_AF-A0A4P6ETG9-F1
#
_entry.id   AF-A0A4P6ETG9-F1
#
_cell.length_a   1.000
_cell.length_b   1.000
_cell.length_c   1.000
_cell.angle_alpha   90.00
_cell.angle_beta   90.00
_cell.angle_gamma   90.00
#
_symmetry.space_group_name_H-M   'P 1'
#
loop_
_entity.id
_entity.type
_entity.pdbx_description
1 polymer ?
#
loop_
_entity_poly.entity_id
_entity_poly.type
_entity_poly.pdbx_seq_one_letter_code
_entity_poly.pdbx_strand_id
1 'polypeptide(L)'
;MKKWIAAIAAVVIVVLVYAGYGWLKPLKVDKQMDGVLYGVDSHLVEKMSFHLSGTRNHNLQGNYRFKGTLTVNDKSYPVTLRQDGHSLFGNVTVSGSDQTVQSIGFVWADEQADKAWISLKDLDNQYGMQVYLAGPAADRDEAEQLSMDLTAP
;
A
#
# COMPACT_ATOMS: atom_id res chain seq x y z
N MET A 1 -40.87 8.71 -34.01
CA MET A 1 -39.40 8.66 -33.98
C MET A 1 -38.75 9.14 -32.68
N LYS A 2 -39.32 10.12 -31.94
CA LYS A 2 -38.69 10.61 -30.69
C LYS A 2 -38.68 9.62 -29.50
N LYS A 3 -39.66 8.69 -29.43
CA LYS A 3 -39.82 7.76 -28.30
C LYS A 3 -38.72 6.69 -28.20
N TRP A 4 -38.19 6.21 -29.33
CA TRP A 4 -37.13 5.19 -29.34
C TRP A 4 -35.76 5.79 -29.00
N ILE A 5 -35.49 7.03 -29.42
CA ILE A 5 -34.28 7.78 -29.03
C ILE A 5 -34.26 7.99 -27.50
N ALA A 6 -35.40 8.38 -26.91
CA ALA A 6 -35.51 8.55 -25.46
C ALA A 6 -35.30 7.22 -24.69
N ALA A 7 -35.84 6.11 -25.21
CA ALA A 7 -35.63 4.78 -24.62
C ALA A 7 -34.17 4.34 -24.68
N ILE A 8 -33.49 4.56 -25.82
CA ILE A 8 -32.05 4.27 -25.97
C ILE A 8 -31.22 5.15 -25.01
N ALA A 9 -31.51 6.45 -24.93
CA ALA A 9 -30.82 7.35 -24.01
C ALA A 9 -30.98 6.91 -22.55
N ALA A 10 -32.18 6.48 -22.14
CA ALA A 10 -32.41 5.97 -20.79
C ALA A 10 -31.58 4.70 -20.51
N VAL A 11 -31.51 3.76 -21.46
CA VAL A 11 -30.69 2.55 -21.34
C VAL A 11 -29.21 2.89 -21.23
N VAL A 12 -28.70 3.82 -22.07
CA VAL A 12 -27.31 4.27 -22.01
C VAL A 12 -26.99 4.91 -20.66
N ILE A 13 -27.87 5.74 -20.11
CA ILE A 13 -27.69 6.34 -18.78
C ILE A 13 -27.61 5.26 -17.70
N VAL A 14 -28.49 4.25 -17.72
CA VAL A 14 -28.46 3.15 -16.75
C VAL A 14 -27.16 2.37 -16.83
N VAL A 15 -26.67 2.08 -18.06
CA VAL A 15 -25.38 1.40 -18.26
C VAL A 15 -24.23 2.23 -17.72
N LEU A 16 -24.21 3.55 -17.98
CA LEU A 16 -23.17 4.45 -17.48
C LEU A 16 -23.19 4.57 -15.94
N VAL A 17 -24.37 4.64 -15.33
CA VAL A 17 -24.52 4.66 -13.87
C VAL A 17 -24.02 3.36 -13.26
N TYR A 18 -24.36 2.21 -13.84
CA TYR A 18 -23.92 0.92 -13.35
C TYR A 18 -22.39 0.74 -13.50
N ALA A 19 -21.84 1.13 -14.66
CA ALA A 19 -20.40 1.10 -14.90
C ALA A 19 -19.64 2.03 -13.94
N GLY A 20 -20.12 3.26 -13.74
CA GLY A 20 -19.53 4.21 -12.81
C GLY A 20 -19.56 3.72 -11.36
N TYR A 21 -20.66 3.07 -10.95
CA TYR A 21 -20.77 2.47 -9.62
C TYR A 21 -19.77 1.33 -9.40
N GLY A 22 -19.60 0.46 -10.41
CA GLY A 22 -18.59 -0.61 -10.36
C GLY A 22 -17.16 -0.07 -10.25
N TRP A 23 -16.85 1.01 -10.95
CA TRP A 23 -15.53 1.62 -10.97
C TRP A 23 -15.17 2.37 -9.68
N LEU A 24 -16.15 2.98 -9.02
CA LEU A 24 -15.95 3.71 -7.76
C LEU A 24 -15.97 2.81 -6.52
N LYS A 25 -16.25 1.51 -6.67
CA LYS A 25 -16.37 0.61 -5.53
C LYS A 25 -15.01 0.42 -4.84
N PRO A 26 -14.92 0.66 -3.53
CA PRO A 26 -13.71 0.37 -2.76
C PRO A 26 -13.34 -1.10 -2.84
N LEU A 27 -12.11 -1.41 -3.22
CA LEU A 27 -11.57 -2.76 -3.11
C LEU A 27 -10.97 -2.93 -1.72
N LYS A 28 -11.48 -3.90 -0.96
CA LYS A 28 -10.87 -4.26 0.33
C LYS A 28 -9.57 -5.00 0.08
N VAL A 29 -8.56 -4.64 0.85
CA VAL A 29 -7.26 -5.29 0.86
C VAL A 29 -7.04 -5.77 2.29
N ASP A 30 -6.67 -7.03 2.42
CA ASP A 30 -6.42 -7.69 3.70
C ASP A 30 -5.36 -8.75 3.42
N LYS A 31 -4.10 -8.42 3.71
CA LYS A 31 -2.92 -9.16 3.25
C LYS A 31 -1.96 -9.36 4.40
N GLN A 32 -1.87 -10.59 4.88
CA GLN A 32 -0.81 -11.04 5.78
C GLN A 32 0.36 -11.49 4.91
N MET A 33 1.56 -10.97 5.18
CA MET A 33 2.77 -11.28 4.44
C MET A 33 3.85 -11.76 5.40
N ASP A 34 4.52 -12.83 5.01
CA ASP A 34 5.76 -13.29 5.65
C ASP A 34 6.93 -12.68 4.92
N GLY A 35 7.74 -11.89 5.63
CA GLY A 35 8.85 -11.15 5.06
C GLY A 35 10.16 -11.38 5.78
N VAL A 36 11.15 -10.64 5.32
CA VAL A 36 12.50 -10.59 5.87
C VAL A 36 12.80 -9.16 6.28
N LEU A 37 13.18 -9.02 7.54
CA LEU A 37 13.85 -7.83 8.05
C LEU A 37 15.35 -7.98 7.79
N TYR A 38 15.95 -6.99 7.11
CA TYR A 38 17.38 -6.97 6.82
C TYR A 38 17.98 -5.59 7.11
N GLY A 39 19.24 -5.58 7.55
CA GLY A 39 20.00 -4.34 7.74
C GLY A 39 20.87 -4.02 6.52
N VAL A 40 21.00 -2.74 6.19
CA VAL A 40 21.77 -2.27 5.01
C VAL A 40 23.23 -2.71 5.09
N ASP A 41 23.89 -2.38 6.19
CA ASP A 41 25.33 -2.59 6.40
C ASP A 41 25.63 -3.70 7.41
N SER A 42 24.67 -4.62 7.64
CA SER A 42 24.84 -5.72 8.59
C SER A 42 24.44 -7.06 7.99
N HIS A 43 24.91 -8.15 8.60
CA HIS A 43 24.44 -9.49 8.29
C HIS A 43 23.10 -9.85 8.97
N LEU A 44 22.37 -8.85 9.48
CA LEU A 44 21.06 -9.09 10.08
C LEU A 44 20.08 -9.54 8.99
N VAL A 45 19.48 -10.70 9.23
CA VAL A 45 18.39 -11.26 8.46
C VAL A 45 17.47 -11.97 9.45
N GLU A 46 16.29 -11.43 9.67
CA GLU A 46 15.28 -12.00 10.55
C GLU A 46 13.95 -12.19 9.81
N LYS A 47 13.28 -13.31 10.04
CA LYS A 47 11.95 -13.54 9.50
C LYS A 47 10.93 -12.77 10.33
N MET A 48 10.08 -12.00 9.66
CA MET A 48 9.07 -11.17 10.32
C MET A 48 7.82 -11.10 9.46
N SER A 49 6.66 -11.32 10.08
CA SER A 49 5.38 -11.19 9.40
C SER A 49 4.78 -9.82 9.66
N PHE A 50 4.08 -9.29 8.67
CA PHE A 50 3.35 -8.02 8.78
C PHE A 50 2.01 -8.11 8.05
N HIS A 51 1.10 -7.22 8.44
CA HIS A 51 -0.26 -7.20 7.93
C HIS A 51 -0.56 -5.86 7.29
N LEU A 52 -1.05 -5.86 6.06
CA LEU A 52 -1.57 -4.65 5.42
C LEU A 52 -3.08 -4.82 5.19
N SER A 53 -3.87 -3.97 5.84
CA SER A 53 -5.34 -4.00 5.73
C SER A 53 -5.91 -2.63 5.41
N GLY A 54 -6.96 -2.56 4.60
CA GLY A 54 -7.56 -1.28 4.25
C GLY A 54 -8.44 -1.31 3.00
N THR A 55 -8.53 -0.16 2.35
CA THR A 55 -9.30 0.01 1.11
C THR A 55 -8.48 0.70 0.04
N ARG A 56 -8.51 0.13 -1.16
CA ARG A 56 -8.00 0.73 -2.38
C ARG A 56 -9.17 1.36 -3.14
N ASN A 57 -9.03 2.64 -3.47
CA ASN A 57 -10.04 3.41 -4.19
C ASN A 57 -9.42 4.03 -5.45
N HIS A 58 -10.20 4.09 -6.52
CA HIS A 58 -9.86 4.93 -7.67
C HIS A 58 -10.22 6.38 -7.38
N ASN A 59 -9.34 7.30 -7.76
CA ASN A 59 -9.74 8.70 -7.91
C ASN A 59 -10.39 8.92 -9.29
N LEU A 60 -11.06 10.06 -9.49
CA LEU A 60 -11.71 10.41 -10.77
C LEU A 60 -10.73 10.54 -11.95
N GLN A 61 -9.42 10.59 -11.69
CA GLN A 61 -8.35 10.67 -12.69
C GLN A 61 -7.78 9.28 -13.01
N GLY A 62 -8.31 8.21 -12.41
CA GLY A 62 -7.87 6.83 -12.62
C GLY A 62 -6.77 6.34 -11.69
N ASN A 63 -6.13 7.23 -10.91
CA ASN A 63 -5.04 6.84 -10.02
C ASN A 63 -5.57 6.10 -8.79
N TYR A 64 -4.79 5.12 -8.33
CA TYR A 64 -5.09 4.38 -7.11
C TYR A 64 -4.68 5.15 -5.85
N ARG A 65 -5.52 5.05 -4.82
CA ARG A 65 -5.18 5.42 -3.45
C ARG A 65 -5.54 4.29 -2.52
N PHE A 66 -4.56 3.83 -1.74
CA PHE A 66 -4.78 2.93 -0.63
C PHE A 66 -4.86 3.73 0.67
N LYS A 67 -5.85 3.43 1.51
CA LYS A 67 -5.96 3.95 2.87
C LYS A 67 -6.25 2.80 3.81
N GLY A 68 -5.40 2.65 4.83
CA GLY A 68 -5.45 1.47 5.69
C GLY A 68 -4.49 1.54 6.87
N THR A 69 -4.16 0.35 7.36
CA THR A 69 -3.31 0.12 8.51
C THR A 69 -2.25 -0.91 8.14
N LEU A 70 -1.00 -0.60 8.48
CA LEU A 70 0.11 -1.53 8.49
C LEU A 70 0.32 -2.01 9.92
N THR A 71 0.36 -3.32 10.16
CA THR A 71 0.65 -3.89 11.47
C THR A 71 1.94 -4.70 11.41
N VAL A 72 2.89 -4.38 12.29
CA VAL A 72 4.20 -5.06 12.43
C VAL A 72 4.42 -5.33 13.92
N ASN A 73 4.65 -6.59 14.32
CA ASN A 73 4.85 -6.98 15.72
C ASN A 73 3.82 -6.37 16.68
N ASP A 74 2.53 -6.56 16.39
CA ASP A 74 1.38 -6.04 17.13
C ASP A 74 1.22 -4.50 17.16
N LYS A 75 2.16 -3.73 16.61
CA LYS A 75 2.03 -2.29 16.45
C LYS A 75 1.32 -1.95 15.15
N SER A 76 0.30 -1.11 15.23
CA SER A 76 -0.50 -0.70 14.09
C SER A 76 -0.23 0.75 13.72
N TYR A 77 0.04 0.98 12.45
CA TYR A 77 0.39 2.28 11.89
C TYR A 77 -0.62 2.67 10.81
N PRO A 78 -1.26 3.85 10.90
CA PRO A 78 -2.10 4.33 9.80
C PRO A 78 -1.23 4.66 8.59
N VAL A 79 -1.62 4.18 7.41
CA VAL A 79 -0.90 4.43 6.16
C VAL A 79 -1.84 4.92 5.06
N THR A 80 -1.33 5.81 4.22
CA THR A 80 -2.01 6.24 3.00
C THR A 80 -1.02 6.19 1.85
N LEU A 81 -1.24 5.26 0.93
CA LEU A 81 -0.39 5.07 -0.24
C LEU A 81 -1.08 5.66 -1.47
N ARG A 82 -0.29 6.28 -2.35
CA ARG A 82 -0.73 6.82 -3.64
C ARG A 82 0.02 6.10 -4.73
N GLN A 83 -0.62 5.95 -5.88
CA GLN A 83 0.04 5.41 -7.06
C GLN A 83 1.26 6.24 -7.44
N ASP A 84 2.37 5.54 -7.66
CA ASP A 84 3.63 6.05 -8.17
C ASP A 84 4.17 5.03 -9.18
N GLY A 85 4.10 5.36 -10.48
CA GLY A 85 4.35 4.41 -11.56
C GLY A 85 3.43 3.17 -11.49
N HIS A 86 4.07 2.00 -11.42
CA HIS A 86 3.43 0.68 -11.29
C HIS A 86 3.28 0.20 -9.83
N SER A 87 3.55 1.09 -8.86
CA SER A 87 3.55 0.79 -7.43
C SER A 87 2.68 1.77 -6.65
N LEU A 88 2.54 1.51 -5.36
CA LEU A 88 1.92 2.36 -4.36
C LEU A 88 2.99 2.83 -3.38
N PHE A 89 3.08 4.14 -3.16
CA PHE A 89 4.03 4.74 -2.23
C PHE A 89 3.34 5.65 -1.21
N GLY A 90 3.79 5.61 0.04
CA GLY A 90 3.35 6.57 1.05
C GLY A 90 4.20 6.57 2.32
N ASN A 91 4.14 7.70 3.03
CA ASN A 91 4.78 7.86 4.32
C ASN A 91 3.91 7.26 5.43
N VAL A 92 4.55 6.68 6.44
CA VAL A 92 3.93 6.25 7.69
C VAL A 92 4.02 7.41 8.66
N THR A 93 2.88 7.89 9.18
CA THR A 93 2.86 9.05 10.07
C THR A 93 2.22 8.74 11.41
N VAL A 94 2.72 9.41 12.45
CA VAL A 94 2.14 9.39 13.79
C VAL A 94 1.83 10.82 14.24
N SER A 95 0.75 10.96 15.01
CA SER A 95 0.39 12.24 15.63
C SER A 95 1.10 12.35 16.98
N GLY A 96 1.94 13.39 17.12
CA GLY A 96 2.57 13.77 18.37
C GLY A 96 1.58 14.41 19.34
N SER A 97 1.98 14.48 20.61
CA SER A 97 1.20 15.12 21.69
C SER A 97 0.96 16.62 21.48
N ASP A 98 1.76 17.25 20.64
CA ASP A 98 1.72 18.67 20.26
C ASP A 98 0.94 18.93 18.96
N GLN A 99 0.14 17.96 18.50
CA GLN A 99 -0.56 17.97 17.20
C GLN A 99 0.36 18.01 15.98
N THR A 100 1.68 17.81 16.15
CA THR A 100 2.57 17.67 15.00
C THR A 100 2.41 16.28 14.37
N VAL A 101 2.40 16.21 13.04
CA VAL A 101 2.41 14.94 12.30
C VAL A 101 3.84 14.65 11.90
N GLN A 102 4.40 13.57 12.45
CA GLN A 102 5.78 13.16 12.16
C GLN A 102 5.77 11.92 11.27
N SER A 103 6.58 11.95 10.21
CA SER A 103 6.86 10.76 9.41
C SER A 103 7.82 9.87 10.19
N ILE A 104 7.45 8.61 10.38
CA ILE A 104 8.25 7.59 11.06
C ILE A 104 8.70 6.49 10.11
N GLY A 105 8.53 6.68 8.80
CA GLY A 105 8.86 5.65 7.83
C GLY A 105 8.13 5.81 6.51
N PHE A 106 8.28 4.80 5.67
CA PHE A 106 7.59 4.72 4.38
C PHE A 106 7.21 3.28 4.05
N VAL A 107 6.27 3.15 3.12
CA VAL A 107 5.83 1.88 2.55
C VAL A 107 5.78 2.04 1.04
N TRP A 108 6.46 1.13 0.36
CA TRP A 108 6.22 0.77 -1.02
C TRP A 108 5.40 -0.52 -1.04
N ALA A 109 4.42 -0.60 -1.93
CA ALA A 109 3.69 -1.82 -2.19
C ALA A 109 3.36 -1.91 -3.68
N ASP A 110 3.12 -3.10 -4.21
CA ASP A 110 2.58 -3.22 -5.56
C ASP A 110 1.10 -2.78 -5.59
N GLU A 111 0.51 -2.66 -6.78
CA GLU A 111 -0.88 -2.20 -6.90
C GLU A 111 -1.88 -3.06 -6.13
N GLN A 112 -1.60 -4.37 -5.99
CA GLN A 112 -2.46 -5.34 -5.31
C GLN A 112 -2.15 -5.49 -3.82
N ALA A 113 -1.08 -4.87 -3.34
CA ALA A 113 -0.52 -5.05 -2.01
C ALA A 113 -0.19 -6.52 -1.66
N ASP A 114 0.20 -7.29 -2.66
CA ASP A 114 0.77 -8.63 -2.53
C ASP A 114 2.27 -8.59 -2.26
N LYS A 115 2.93 -7.47 -2.54
CA LYS A 115 4.33 -7.20 -2.20
C LYS A 115 4.43 -5.88 -1.47
N ALA A 116 5.31 -5.78 -0.49
CA ALA A 116 5.62 -4.53 0.19
C ALA A 116 7.08 -4.46 0.64
N TRP A 117 7.60 -3.24 0.61
CA TRP A 117 8.90 -2.86 1.15
C TRP A 117 8.72 -1.66 2.09
N ILE A 118 9.18 -1.83 3.32
CA ILE A 118 8.80 -1.00 4.45
C ILE A 118 10.07 -0.55 5.17
N SER A 119 10.12 0.72 5.54
CA SER A 119 11.09 1.27 6.49
C SER A 119 10.35 1.93 7.63
N LEU A 120 10.71 1.61 8.86
CA LEU A 120 10.10 2.18 10.07
C LEU A 120 11.19 2.54 11.07
N LYS A 121 11.15 3.78 11.55
CA LYS A 121 12.04 4.32 12.58
C LYS A 121 11.98 3.52 13.89
N ASP A 122 10.82 2.97 14.22
CA ASP A 122 10.65 2.08 15.37
C ASP A 122 11.52 0.83 15.26
N LEU A 123 11.60 0.23 14.06
CA LEU A 123 12.46 -0.92 13.80
C LEU A 123 13.93 -0.48 13.82
N ASP A 124 14.26 0.64 13.19
CA ASP A 124 15.64 1.16 13.22
C ASP A 124 16.15 1.36 14.66
N ASN A 125 15.30 1.94 15.52
CA ASN A 125 15.61 2.14 16.94
C ASN A 125 15.72 0.82 17.71
N GLN A 126 14.87 -0.17 17.40
CA GLN A 126 14.89 -1.47 18.07
C GLN A 126 16.18 -2.24 17.79
N TYR A 127 16.67 -2.19 16.55
CA TYR A 127 17.88 -2.90 16.14
C TYR A 127 19.16 -2.06 16.23
N GLY A 128 19.04 -0.76 16.49
CA GLY A 128 20.18 0.16 16.62
C GLY A 128 20.87 0.48 15.30
N MET A 129 20.21 0.23 14.16
CA MET A 129 20.73 0.46 12.82
C MET A 129 19.58 0.55 11.81
N GLN A 130 19.86 1.05 10.61
CA GLN A 130 18.86 1.12 9.56
C GLN A 130 18.48 -0.27 9.06
N VAL A 131 17.19 -0.58 9.12
CA VAL A 131 16.62 -1.85 8.69
C VAL A 131 15.44 -1.64 7.76
N TYR A 132 15.22 -2.63 6.92
CA TYR A 132 14.11 -2.70 5.98
C TYR A 132 13.38 -4.00 6.14
N LEU A 133 12.06 -3.94 6.01
CA LEU A 133 11.19 -5.11 6.01
C LEU A 133 10.61 -5.27 4.61
N ALA A 134 10.91 -6.37 3.95
CA ALA A 134 10.37 -6.69 2.63
C ALA A 134 9.59 -8.01 2.70
N GLY A 135 8.45 -8.07 2.02
CA GLY A 135 7.68 -9.30 1.93
C GLY A 135 6.78 -9.35 0.70
N PRO A 136 6.47 -10.53 0.18
CA PRO A 136 6.98 -11.83 0.60
C PRO A 136 8.43 -12.05 0.15
N ALA A 137 9.27 -12.56 1.06
CA ALA A 137 10.66 -12.90 0.79
C ALA A 137 11.12 -14.02 1.73
N ALA A 138 11.94 -14.94 1.24
CA ALA A 138 12.50 -16.03 2.04
C ALA A 138 13.86 -15.67 2.66
N ASP A 139 14.61 -14.80 2.00
CA ASP A 139 15.95 -14.35 2.37
C ASP A 139 16.22 -12.90 1.95
N ARG A 140 17.45 -12.45 2.19
CA ARG A 140 17.90 -11.08 1.89
C ARG A 140 17.93 -10.79 0.39
N ASP A 141 18.36 -11.73 -0.44
CA ASP A 141 18.52 -11.51 -1.87
C ASP A 141 17.15 -11.33 -2.52
N GLU A 142 16.15 -12.14 -2.13
CA GLU A 142 14.76 -11.97 -2.53
C GLU A 142 14.17 -10.64 -2.03
N ALA A 143 14.46 -10.24 -0.79
CA ALA A 143 14.01 -8.99 -0.21
C ALA A 143 14.59 -7.75 -0.93
N GLU A 144 15.87 -7.77 -1.27
CA GLU A 144 16.54 -6.71 -2.01
C GLU A 144 16.00 -6.62 -3.44
N GLN A 145 15.83 -7.75 -4.13
CA GLN A 145 15.21 -7.77 -5.46
C GLN A 145 13.80 -7.20 -5.44
N LEU A 146 12.99 -7.55 -4.43
CA LEU A 146 11.65 -7.01 -4.25
C LEU A 146 11.67 -5.48 -4.11
N SER A 147 12.63 -4.93 -3.35
CA SER A 147 12.76 -3.48 -3.20
C SER A 147 13.09 -2.79 -4.53
N MET A 148 13.93 -3.40 -5.37
CA MET A 148 14.26 -2.89 -6.70
C MET A 148 13.04 -2.94 -7.62
N ASP A 149 12.31 -4.05 -7.63
CA ASP A 149 11.11 -4.23 -8.45
C ASP A 149 10.04 -3.19 -8.11
N LEU A 150 9.84 -2.88 -6.83
CA LEU A 150 8.84 -1.92 -6.38
C LEU A 150 9.21 -0.46 -6.63
N THR A 151 10.51 -0.15 -6.67
CA THR A 151 11.03 1.22 -6.85
C THR A 151 11.44 1.53 -8.29
N ALA A 152 11.35 0.54 -9.19
CA ALA A 152 11.59 0.73 -10.61
C ALA A 152 10.57 1.72 -11.22
N PRO A 153 11.02 2.63 -12.10
CA PRO A 153 10.17 3.65 -12.71
C PRO A 153 9.15 3.11 -13.71
#